data_AF-A0A7V3FBL5-F1
#
_entry.id   AF-A0A7V3FBL5-F1
#
_cell.length_a   1.000
_cell.length_b   1.000
_cell.length_c   1.000
_cell.angle_alpha   90.00
_cell.angle_beta   90.00
_cell.angle_gamma   90.00
#
_symmetry.space_group_name_H-M   'P 1'
#
loop_
_entity.id
_entity.type
_entity.pdbx_description
1 polymer ?
#
loop_
_entity_poly.entity_id
_entity_poly.type
_entity_poly.pdbx_seq_one_letter_code
_entity_poly.pdbx_strand_id
1 'polypeptide(L)'
;MRPSRTVTISLPPELARRAERAARAEGRTRSELYREALRQYLDRRDRWDRVLAAGEEAARRLGIREEDAAAAVREARRGRPR
;
A
#
# COMPACT_ATOMS: atom_id res chain seq x y z
N MET A 1 -9.92 -24.48 12.57
CA MET A 1 -10.56 -23.53 11.63
C MET A 1 -10.24 -22.11 12.08
N ARG A 2 -9.77 -21.23 11.17
CA ARG A 2 -9.65 -19.80 11.50
C ARG A 2 -11.04 -19.16 11.37
N PRO A 3 -11.49 -18.30 12.30
CA PRO A 3 -12.77 -17.63 12.17
C PRO A 3 -12.77 -16.73 10.92
N SER A 4 -13.80 -16.88 10.08
CA SER A 4 -14.00 -16.03 8.90
C SER A 4 -15.33 -15.30 9.02
N ARG A 5 -15.34 -14.01 8.69
CA ARG A 5 -16.55 -13.19 8.61
C ARG A 5 -16.91 -12.96 7.15
N THR A 6 -18.16 -13.22 6.78
CA THR A 6 -18.67 -12.93 5.44
C THR A 6 -18.87 -11.42 5.27
N VAL A 7 -18.43 -10.89 4.13
CA VAL A 7 -18.62 -9.49 3.73
C VAL A 7 -19.32 -9.48 2.38
N THR A 8 -20.38 -8.69 2.28
CA THR A 8 -21.10 -8.45 1.02
C THR A 8 -20.72 -7.06 0.52
N ILE A 9 -20.28 -6.97 -0.74
CA ILE A 9 -19.92 -5.71 -1.38
C ILE A 9 -20.60 -5.60 -2.73
N SER A 10 -21.01 -4.39 -3.09
CA SER A 10 -21.48 -4.07 -4.44
C SER A 10 -20.32 -3.54 -5.27
N LEU A 11 -20.17 -4.04 -6.49
CA LEU A 11 -19.13 -3.61 -7.43
C LEU A 11 -19.78 -3.15 -8.74
N PRO A 12 -19.21 -2.14 -9.42
CA PRO A 12 -19.58 -1.83 -10.80
C PRO A 12 -19.53 -3.10 -11.67
N PRO A 13 -20.53 -3.37 -12.53
CA PRO A 13 -20.60 -4.60 -13.30
C PRO A 13 -19.34 -4.89 -14.11
N GLU A 14 -18.73 -3.85 -14.68
CA GLU A 14 -17.49 -3.93 -15.48
C GLU A 14 -16.33 -4.43 -14.63
N LEU A 15 -16.21 -3.92 -13.40
CA LEU A 15 -15.16 -4.30 -12.45
C LEU A 15 -15.35 -5.74 -11.96
N ALA A 16 -16.60 -6.14 -11.67
CA ALA A 16 -16.92 -7.51 -11.30
C ALA A 16 -16.53 -8.50 -12.41
N ARG A 17 -16.90 -8.20 -13.68
CA ARG A 17 -16.52 -9.01 -14.84
C ARG A 17 -15.00 -9.09 -15.02
N ARG A 18 -14.28 -7.99 -14.82
CA ARG A 18 -12.81 -7.97 -14.91
C ARG A 18 -12.17 -8.84 -13.82
N ALA A 19 -12.64 -8.73 -12.58
CA ALA A 19 -12.14 -9.54 -11.48
C ALA A 19 -12.41 -11.03 -11.71
N GLU A 20 -13.57 -11.39 -12.25
CA GLU A 20 -13.88 -12.78 -12.57
C GLU A 20 -12.94 -13.36 -13.64
N ARG A 21 -12.68 -12.60 -14.71
CA ARG A 21 -11.72 -13.02 -15.75
C ARG A 21 -10.31 -13.21 -15.17
N ALA A 22 -9.85 -12.30 -14.32
CA ALA A 22 -8.55 -12.41 -13.66
C ALA A 22 -8.47 -13.65 -12.77
N ALA A 23 -9.47 -13.88 -11.92
CA ALA A 23 -9.52 -15.07 -11.07
C ALA A 23 -9.47 -16.38 -11.90
N ARG A 24 -10.25 -16.45 -13.00
CA ARG A 24 -10.25 -17.61 -13.91
C ARG A 24 -8.89 -17.82 -14.59
N ALA A 25 -8.29 -16.76 -15.11
CA ALA A 25 -6.98 -16.84 -15.78
C ALA A 25 -5.87 -17.31 -14.83
N GLU A 26 -5.97 -16.97 -13.56
CA GLU A 26 -5.03 -17.34 -12.51
C GLU A 26 -5.39 -18.67 -11.80
N GLY A 27 -6.44 -19.38 -12.25
CA GLY A 27 -6.85 -20.66 -11.66
C GLY A 27 -7.33 -20.57 -10.20
N ARG A 28 -7.83 -19.41 -9.76
CA ARG A 28 -8.26 -19.17 -8.37
C ARG A 28 -9.71 -18.74 -8.26
N THR A 29 -10.26 -18.84 -7.06
CA THR A 29 -11.63 -18.37 -6.76
C THR A 29 -11.69 -16.85 -6.62
N ARG A 30 -12.88 -16.26 -6.84
CA ARG A 30 -13.13 -14.83 -6.59
C ARG A 30 -12.80 -14.43 -5.15
N SER A 31 -13.18 -15.26 -4.17
CA SER A 31 -12.92 -14.99 -2.76
C SER A 31 -11.43 -15.02 -2.41
N GLU A 32 -10.61 -15.81 -3.11
CA GLU A 32 -9.16 -15.76 -2.95
C GLU A 32 -8.58 -14.48 -3.53
N LEU A 33 -8.97 -14.12 -4.76
CA LEU A 33 -8.60 -12.86 -5.40
C LEU A 33 -8.92 -11.66 -4.50
N TYR A 34 -10.15 -11.55 -3.99
CA TYR A 34 -10.58 -10.40 -3.19
C TYR A 34 -9.90 -10.34 -1.83
N ARG A 35 -9.70 -11.49 -1.16
CA ARG A 35 -8.96 -11.52 0.11
C ARG A 35 -7.52 -11.07 -0.06
N GLU A 36 -6.87 -11.50 -1.13
CA GLU A 36 -5.50 -11.12 -1.43
C GLU A 36 -5.39 -9.64 -1.81
N ALA A 37 -6.27 -9.15 -2.68
CA ALA A 37 -6.32 -7.74 -3.03
C ALA A 37 -6.52 -6.83 -1.81
N LEU A 38 -7.40 -7.24 -0.88
CA LEU A 38 -7.63 -6.49 0.36
C LEU A 38 -6.39 -6.48 1.26
N ARG A 39 -5.70 -7.62 1.43
CA ARG A 39 -4.44 -7.66 2.19
C ARG A 39 -3.40 -6.73 1.59
N GLN A 40 -3.17 -6.81 0.28
CA GLN A 40 -2.18 -5.96 -0.38
C GLN A 40 -2.51 -4.47 -0.28
N TYR A 41 -3.80 -4.12 -0.33
CA TYR A 41 -4.24 -2.74 -0.12
C TYR A 41 -3.90 -2.25 1.30
N LEU A 42 -4.24 -3.03 2.32
CA LEU A 42 -3.97 -2.70 3.71
C LEU A 42 -2.48 -2.67 4.02
N ASP A 43 -1.72 -3.69 3.62
CA ASP A 43 -0.27 -3.76 3.84
C ASP A 43 0.46 -2.58 3.19
N ARG A 44 0.04 -2.18 1.98
CA ARG A 44 0.59 -1.00 1.31
C ARG A 44 0.31 0.27 2.10
N ARG A 45 -0.90 0.42 2.62
CA ARG A 45 -1.30 1.59 3.42
C ARG A 45 -0.50 1.63 4.73
N ASP A 46 -0.48 0.54 5.47
CA ASP A 46 0.23 0.42 6.75
C ASP A 46 1.74 0.65 6.58
N ARG A 47 2.33 0.20 5.46
CA ARG A 47 3.73 0.47 5.14
C ARG A 47 3.98 1.97 4.99
N TRP A 48 3.10 2.70 4.30
CA TRP A 48 3.24 4.15 4.16
C TRP A 48 3.11 4.86 5.50
N ASP A 49 2.14 4.47 6.32
CA ASP A 49 1.95 5.04 7.66
C ASP A 49 3.22 4.87 8.51
N ARG A 50 3.87 3.70 8.46
CA ARG A 50 5.15 3.46 9.14
C ARG A 50 6.29 4.31 8.60
N VAL A 51 6.39 4.46 7.27
CA VAL A 51 7.43 5.27 6.63
C VAL A 51 7.28 6.73 7.03
N LEU A 52 6.04 7.25 7.03
CA LEU A 52 5.75 8.62 7.43
C LEU A 52 6.07 8.84 8.90
N ALA A 53 5.62 7.95 9.80
CA ALA A 53 5.92 8.03 11.23
C ALA A 53 7.45 8.03 11.52
N ALA A 54 8.19 7.13 10.87
CA ALA A 54 9.65 7.10 10.98
C ALA A 54 10.31 8.39 10.44
N GLY A 55 9.77 8.94 9.35
CA GLY A 55 10.20 10.22 8.79
C GLY A 55 9.97 11.39 9.75
N GLU A 56 8.80 11.46 10.37
CA GLU A 56 8.47 12.48 11.37
C GLU A 56 9.36 12.40 12.61
N GLU A 57 9.64 11.20 13.10
CA GLU A 57 10.62 10.98 14.18
C GLU A 57 12.03 11.43 13.80
N ALA A 58 12.48 11.08 12.59
CA ALA A 58 13.78 11.50 12.09
C ALA A 58 13.88 13.02 11.91
N ALA A 59 12.84 13.65 11.37
CA ALA A 59 12.77 15.10 11.20
C ALA A 59 12.84 15.83 12.55
N ARG A 60 12.06 15.37 13.55
CA ARG A 60 12.12 15.91 14.91
C ARG A 60 13.51 15.78 15.53
N ARG A 61 14.16 14.62 15.39
CA ARG A 61 15.51 14.38 15.92
C ARG A 61 16.57 15.27 15.25
N LEU A 62 16.43 15.52 13.95
CA LEU A 62 17.39 16.30 13.16
C LEU A 62 17.04 17.80 13.09
N GLY A 63 15.93 18.23 13.69
CA GLY A 63 15.47 19.61 13.64
C GLY A 63 15.05 20.08 12.24
N ILE A 64 14.75 19.14 11.33
CA ILE A 64 14.37 19.42 9.94
C ILE A 64 12.92 19.88 9.90
N ARG A 65 12.68 21.03 9.27
CA ARG A 65 11.33 21.52 9.00
C ARG A 65 10.91 21.21 7.58
N GLU A 66 9.64 21.42 7.28
CA GLU A 66 9.07 21.20 5.96
C GLU A 66 9.79 22.01 4.86
N GLU A 67 10.14 23.26 5.16
CA GLU A 67 10.93 24.16 4.31
C GLU A 67 12.33 23.61 3.94
N ASP A 68 12.92 22.79 4.81
CA ASP A 68 14.24 22.18 4.62
C ASP A 68 14.18 20.87 3.82
N ALA A 69 13.01 20.25 3.69
CA ALA A 69 12.86 18.91 3.13
C ALA A 69 13.40 18.80 1.70
N ALA A 70 13.15 19.81 0.86
CA ALA A 70 13.62 19.83 -0.51
C ALA A 70 15.16 19.91 -0.59
N ALA A 71 15.81 20.63 0.33
CA ALA A 71 17.25 20.71 0.40
C ALA A 71 17.87 19.38 0.85
N ALA A 72 17.33 18.77 1.90
CA ALA A 72 17.76 17.48 2.42
C ALA A 72 17.68 16.37 1.35
N VAL A 73 16.60 16.33 0.56
CA VAL A 73 16.45 15.36 -0.54
C VAL A 73 17.49 15.58 -1.64
N ARG A 74 17.76 16.84 -2.02
CA ARG A 74 18.79 17.16 -3.04
C ARG A 74 20.17 16.72 -2.57
N GLU A 75 20.51 16.98 -1.31
CA GLU A 75 21.78 16.58 -0.73
C GLU A 75 21.96 15.05 -0.71
N ALA A 76 20.96 14.32 -0.23
CA ALA A 76 20.99 12.86 -0.20
C ALA A 76 21.14 12.22 -1.59
N ARG A 77 20.56 12.84 -2.63
CA ARG A 77 20.68 12.37 -4.02
C ARG A 77 22.07 12.61 -4.62
N ARG A 78 22.80 13.64 -4.17
CA ARG A 78 24.17 13.92 -4.66
C ARG A 78 25.20 12.92 -4.14
N GLY A 79 24.98 12.36 -2.94
CA GLY A 79 25.89 11.43 -2.30
C GLY A 79 25.73 9.95 -2.72
N ARG A 80 24.74 9.62 -3.55
CA ARG A 80 24.47 8.23 -3.97
C ARG A 80 25.05 7.97 -5.37
N PRO A 81 26.12 7.17 -5.52
CA PRO A 81 26.56 6.74 -6.84
C PRO A 81 25.47 5.86 -7.48
N ARG A 82 25.35 5.96 -8.81
CA ARG A 82 24.35 5.24 -9.62
C ARG A 82 24.46 3.73 -9.48
#